data_AF-K1YV06-F1
#
_entry.id   AF-K1YV06-F1
#
_cell.length_a   1.000
_cell.length_b   1.000
_cell.length_c   1.000
_cell.angle_alpha   90.00
_cell.angle_beta   90.00
_cell.angle_gamma   90.00
#
_symmetry.space_group_name_H-M   'P 1'
#
loop_
_entity.id
_entity.type
_entity.pdbx_description
1 polymer ?
#
loop_
_entity_poly.entity_id
_entity_poly.type
_entity_poly.pdbx_seq_one_letter_code
_entity_poly.pdbx_strand_id
1 'polypeptide(L)'
;YDVLAAWGFDYYKMGRTTGKMVVEILKGKKPEQMPTRFMTKASDVDLLVNLDVAKKLGLTVPADIVKSAKTVRQNGKLTKK
;
A
#
# COMPACT_ATOMS: atom_id res chain seq x y z
N TYR A 1 19.15 -0.48 -0.31
CA TYR A 1 18.81 -1.71 -1.07
C TYR A 1 17.77 -1.37 -2.10
N ASP A 2 17.94 -1.85 -3.33
CA ASP A 2 16.98 -1.68 -4.42
C ASP A 2 15.90 -2.77 -4.33
N VAL A 3 14.63 -2.41 -4.51
CA VAL A 3 13.49 -3.33 -4.56
C VAL A 3 12.91 -3.36 -5.97
N LEU A 4 12.57 -4.54 -6.49
CA LEU A 4 11.94 -4.70 -7.81
C LEU A 4 10.46 -4.30 -7.77
N ALA A 5 9.72 -4.88 -6.84
CA ALA A 5 8.31 -4.57 -6.61
C ALA A 5 7.95 -4.81 -5.14
N ALA A 6 6.94 -4.11 -4.65
CA ALA A 6 6.36 -4.35 -3.34
C ALA A 6 4.84 -4.29 -3.44
N TRP A 7 4.17 -5.23 -2.81
CA TRP A 7 2.72 -5.25 -2.70
C TRP A 7 2.38 -5.33 -1.21
N GLY A 8 1.85 -4.24 -0.68
CA GLY A 8 1.63 -4.11 0.76
C GLY A 8 0.52 -3.13 1.08
N PHE A 9 0.12 -3.09 2.35
CA PHE A 9 -1.00 -2.24 2.75
C PHE A 9 -0.70 -0.75 2.60
N ASP A 10 -1.72 0.03 2.27
CA ASP A 10 -1.70 1.47 2.41
C ASP A 10 -1.78 1.81 3.91
N TYR A 11 -0.61 1.95 4.53
CA TYR A 11 -0.49 2.24 5.96
C TYR A 11 -1.16 3.54 6.38
N TYR A 12 -1.36 4.49 5.45
CA TYR A 12 -2.12 5.71 5.74
C TYR A 12 -3.61 5.39 5.94
N LYS A 13 -4.19 4.55 5.08
CA LYS A 13 -5.56 4.06 5.25
C LYS A 13 -5.72 3.21 6.51
N MET A 14 -4.72 2.39 6.82
CA MET A 14 -4.70 1.62 8.06
C MET A 14 -4.72 2.55 9.28
N GLY A 15 -3.85 3.56 9.33
CA GLY A 15 -3.84 4.56 10.41
C GLY A 15 -5.15 5.33 10.55
N ARG A 16 -5.79 5.71 9.44
CA ARG A 16 -7.12 6.35 9.44
C ARG A 16 -8.20 5.41 10.02
N THR A 17 -8.11 4.12 9.72
CA THR A 17 -9.02 3.10 10.28
C THR A 17 -8.81 2.95 11.79
N THR A 18 -7.56 2.92 12.24
CA THR A 18 -7.21 2.92 13.67
C THR A 18 -7.71 4.17 14.37
N GLY A 19 -7.58 5.35 13.77
CA GLY A 19 -8.11 6.60 14.34
C GLY A 19 -9.62 6.55 14.59
N LYS A 20 -10.39 5.95 13.68
CA LYS A 20 -11.84 5.72 13.89
C LYS A 20 -12.12 4.79 15.06
N MET A 21 -11.29 3.75 15.26
CA MET A 21 -11.40 2.88 16.43
C MET A 21 -11.14 3.64 17.72
N VAL A 22 -10.11 4.50 17.75
CA VAL A 22 -9.82 5.35 18.91
C VAL A 22 -11.01 6.26 19.24
N VAL A 23 -11.67 6.85 18.24
CA VAL A 23 -12.88 7.66 18.47
C VAL A 23 -14.01 6.85 19.10
N GLU A 24 -14.21 5.59 18.70
CA GLU A 24 -15.22 4.71 19.33
C GLU A 24 -14.88 4.43 20.80
N ILE A 25 -13.60 4.19 21.12
CA ILE A 25 -13.13 3.98 22.49
C ILE A 25 -13.34 5.23 23.34
N LEU A 26 -12.98 6.41 22.82
CA LEU A 26 -13.19 7.68 23.50
C LEU A 26 -14.67 7.99 23.77
N LYS A 27 -15.59 7.39 23.01
CA LYS A 27 -17.04 7.47 23.22
C LYS A 27 -17.59 6.41 24.20
N GLY A 28 -16.71 5.64 24.86
CA GLY A 28 -17.07 4.68 25.91
C GLY A 28 -17.17 3.23 25.45
N LYS A 29 -16.84 2.90 24.19
CA LYS A 29 -16.81 1.51 23.73
C LYS A 29 -15.62 0.78 24.36
N LYS A 30 -15.85 -0.39 24.95
CA LYS A 30 -14.78 -1.20 25.53
C LYS A 30 -13.97 -1.93 24.45
N PRO A 31 -12.62 -1.96 24.54
CA PRO A 31 -11.78 -2.67 23.57
C PRO A 31 -12.14 -4.15 23.39
N GLU A 32 -12.56 -4.84 24.47
CA GLU A 32 -12.99 -6.25 24.44
C GLU A 32 -14.21 -6.51 23.54
N GLN A 33 -14.99 -5.47 23.22
CA GLN A 33 -16.17 -5.54 22.35
C GLN A 33 -15.85 -5.12 20.90
N MET A 34 -14.59 -4.79 20.60
CA MET A 34 -14.17 -4.33 19.28
C MET A 34 -13.47 -5.48 18.53
N PRO A 35 -14.07 -5.98 17.43
CA PRO A 35 -13.38 -6.98 16.61
C PRO A 35 -12.15 -6.39 15.93
N THR A 36 -11.14 -7.23 15.71
CA THR A 36 -9.97 -6.90 14.91
C THR A 36 -10.39 -6.48 13.50
N ARG A 37 -9.87 -5.34 13.03
CA ARG A 37 -10.13 -4.85 11.67
C ARG A 37 -9.02 -5.32 10.75
N PHE A 38 -9.39 -6.02 9.69
CA PHE A 38 -8.47 -6.46 8.64
C PHE A 38 -8.63 -5.59 7.39
N MET A 39 -7.50 -5.33 6.73
CA MET A 39 -7.45 -4.66 5.43
C MET A 39 -7.73 -5.70 4.34
N THR A 40 -9.00 -5.86 3.97
CA THR A 40 -9.44 -6.92 3.04
C THR A 40 -9.79 -6.41 1.65
N LYS A 41 -9.85 -5.08 1.44
CA LYS A 41 -10.19 -4.52 0.13
C LYS A 41 -8.94 -4.48 -0.73
N ALA A 42 -9.10 -4.74 -2.03
CA ALA A 42 -8.04 -4.55 -3.02
C ALA A 42 -7.48 -3.11 -3.00
N SER A 43 -8.32 -2.13 -2.63
CA SER A 43 -7.91 -0.73 -2.48
C SER A 43 -7.05 -0.45 -1.24
N ASP A 44 -6.98 -1.39 -0.29
CA ASP A 44 -6.19 -1.24 0.93
C ASP A 44 -4.74 -1.67 0.73
N VAL A 45 -4.40 -2.19 -0.46
CA VAL A 45 -3.04 -2.54 -0.86
C VAL A 45 -2.56 -1.65 -2.00
N ASP A 46 -1.31 -1.22 -1.90
CA ASP A 46 -0.62 -0.42 -2.88
C ASP A 46 0.46 -1.28 -3.54
N LEU A 47 0.42 -1.35 -4.87
CA LEU A 47 1.49 -1.94 -5.67
C LEU A 47 2.51 -0.85 -6.02
N LEU A 48 3.77 -1.11 -5.66
CA LEU A 48 4.94 -0.36 -6.09
C LEU A 48 5.71 -1.18 -7.11
N VAL A 49 6.05 -0.56 -8.24
CA VAL A 49 6.89 -1.14 -9.30
C VAL A 49 8.10 -0.26 -9.54
N ASN A 50 9.29 -0.86 -9.62
CA ASN A 50 10.53 -0.16 -9.89
C ASN A 50 11.09 -0.54 -11.27
N LEU A 51 10.83 0.32 -12.26
CA LEU A 51 11.27 0.11 -13.65
C LEU A 51 12.79 0.24 -13.81
N ASP A 52 13.46 1.00 -12.93
CA ASP A 52 14.92 1.12 -12.95
C ASP A 52 15.58 -0.21 -12.59
N VAL A 53 15.03 -0.90 -11.59
CA VAL A 53 15.53 -2.22 -11.17
C VAL A 53 15.14 -3.28 -12.19
N ALA A 54 13.92 -3.26 -12.72
CA ALA A 54 13.53 -4.17 -13.80
C ALA A 54 14.48 -4.07 -14.99
N LYS A 55 14.85 -2.85 -15.41
CA LYS A 55 15.82 -2.61 -16.49
C LYS A 55 17.22 -3.15 -16.16
N LYS A 56 17.72 -2.93 -14.94
CA LYS A 56 19.02 -3.49 -14.49
C LYS A 56 19.05 -5.02 -14.53
N LEU A 57 17.90 -5.65 -14.30
CA LEU A 57 17.74 -7.11 -14.30
C LEU A 57 17.37 -7.67 -15.69
N GLY A 58 17.25 -6.83 -16.72
CA GLY A 58 16.82 -7.27 -18.06
C GLY A 58 15.36 -7.72 -18.14
N LEU A 59 14.51 -7.30 -17.19
CA LEU A 59 13.10 -7.66 -17.11
C LEU A 59 12.22 -6.63 -17.81
N THR A 60 11.24 -7.12 -18.57
CA THR A 60 10.16 -6.29 -19.12
C THR A 60 8.92 -6.43 -18.24
N VAL A 61 8.46 -5.33 -17.65
CA VAL A 61 7.25 -5.32 -16.82
C VAL A 61 6.03 -5.09 -17.73
N PRO A 62 4.99 -5.96 -17.68
CA PRO A 62 3.77 -5.79 -18.46
C PRO A 62 3.06 -4.44 -18.18
N ALA A 63 2.48 -3.85 -19.24
CA ALA A 63 1.89 -2.50 -19.17
C ALA A 63 0.67 -2.42 -18.22
N ASP A 64 -0.10 -3.49 -18.10
CA ASP A 64 -1.23 -3.65 -17.18
C ASP A 64 -0.77 -3.62 -15.71
N ILE A 65 0.37 -4.22 -15.40
CA ILE A 65 1.00 -4.16 -14.07
C ILE A 65 1.46 -2.73 -13.76
N VAL A 66 2.11 -2.05 -14.71
CA VAL A 66 2.53 -0.65 -14.53
C VAL A 66 1.32 0.29 -14.39
N LYS A 67 0.22 0.00 -15.10
CA LYS A 67 -1.02 0.78 -15.03
C LYS A 67 -1.70 0.62 -13.67
N SER A 68 -1.80 -0.61 -13.16
CA SER A 68 -2.40 -0.92 -11.85
C SER A 68 -1.54 -0.51 -10.66
N ALA A 69 -0.22 -0.39 -10.85
CA ALA A 69 0.68 0.12 -9.82
C ALA A 69 0.33 1.57 -9.43
N LYS A 70 0.12 1.77 -8.12
CA LYS A 70 -0.13 3.09 -7.54
C LYS A 70 1.15 3.88 -7.37
N THR A 71 2.28 3.19 -7.17
CA THR A 71 3.59 3.81 -7.11
C THR A 71 4.49 3.24 -8.19
N VAL A 72 5.12 4.10 -8.98
CA VAL A 72 6.09 3.70 -10.02
C VAL A 72 7.38 4.48 -9.83
N ARG A 73 8.51 3.76 -9.78
CA ARG A 73 9.85 4.36 -9.84
C ARG A 73 10.42 4.21 -11.23
N GLN A 74 10.84 5.34 -11.82
CA GLN A 74 11.46 5.39 -13.13
C GLN A 74 12.42 6.59 -13.21
N ASN A 75 13.60 6.38 -13.79
CA ASN A 75 14.67 7.35 -13.94
C ASN A 75 15.06 8.00 -12.60
N GLY A 76 15.12 7.20 -11.53
CA GLY A 76 15.45 7.66 -10.18
C GLY A 76 14.31 8.39 -9.45
N LYS A 77 13.19 8.68 -10.12
CA LYS A 77 12.05 9.40 -9.54
C LYS A 77 10.94 8.45 -9.11
N LEU A 78 10.40 8.67 -7.92
CA LEU A 78 9.20 7.99 -7.43
C LEU A 78 7.95 8.82 -7.76
N THR A 79 6.96 8.20 -8.41
CA THR A 79 5.67 8.82 -8.73
C THR A 79 4.56 8.02 -8.09
N LYS A 80 3.70 8.70 -7.31
CA LYS A 80 2.49 8.13 -6.72
C LYS A 80 1.28 8.65 -7.50
N LYS A 81 0.44 7.74 -7.98
CA LYS A 81 -0.88 8.01 -8.58
C LYS A 81 -1.94 8.06 -7.48
#